data_AF-A0A1E2WTU3-F1
#
_entry.id   AF-A0A1E2WTU3-F1
#
_cell.length_a   1.000
_cell.length_b   1.000
_cell.length_c   1.000
_cell.angle_alpha   90.00
_cell.angle_beta   90.00
_cell.angle_gamma   90.00
#
_symmetry.space_group_name_H-M   'P 1'
#
loop_
_entity.id
_entity.type
_entity.pdbx_description
1 polymer ?
#
loop_
_entity_poly.entity_id
_entity_poly.type
_entity_poly.pdbx_seq_one_letter_code
_entity_poly.pdbx_strand_id
1 'polypeptide(L)'
;MTTSTTINKGDRLLHQNVLGSRRFSNYWWATIVTLGASGFLLAGLSSYLKVNLLIVSDPTQLVFVPQGLVMGLYGAAGLLLATYLWLVILLDVGGGYNEFNQETGTIKIFRWGFPGKNRRIEIDSRIEDVQSVRIAVKEGLNPRRALYLRIKGRRDIPLTRVGQPLSLTELETEGAKLARFLGVSLEGL
;
A
#
# COMPACT_ATOMS: atom_id res chain seq x y z
N MET A 1 -9.84 -10.07 2.10
CA MET A 1 -8.75 -11.02 2.43
C MET A 1 -8.26 -10.70 3.82
N THR A 2 -8.72 -11.52 4.75
CA THR A 2 -8.51 -11.52 6.19
C THR A 2 -7.03 -11.57 6.54
N THR A 3 -6.62 -10.78 7.54
CA THR A 3 -5.33 -10.91 8.22
C THR A 3 -5.29 -12.25 8.94
N SER A 4 -4.59 -13.22 8.35
CA SER A 4 -4.32 -14.51 8.98
C SER A 4 -3.43 -14.27 10.20
N THR A 5 -4.05 -14.13 11.36
CA THR A 5 -3.34 -14.02 12.64
C THR A 5 -3.25 -15.43 13.21
N THR A 6 -2.18 -16.15 12.89
CA THR A 6 -1.85 -17.41 13.54
C THR A 6 -1.44 -17.11 14.97
N ILE A 7 -2.18 -17.64 15.95
CA ILE A 7 -1.79 -17.57 17.37
C ILE A 7 -1.71 -19.00 17.87
N ASN A 8 -0.50 -19.46 18.16
CA ASN A 8 -0.35 -20.60 19.05
C ASN A 8 -0.49 -20.11 20.50
N LYS A 9 -1.27 -20.84 21.28
CA LYS A 9 -1.67 -20.52 22.66
C LYS A 9 -0.44 -20.71 23.57
N GLY A 10 0.47 -19.74 23.56
CA GLY A 10 1.79 -19.81 24.18
C GLY A 10 2.83 -18.86 23.56
N ASP A 11 2.53 -18.25 22.41
CA ASP A 11 3.50 -17.41 21.71
C ASP A 11 3.68 -16.05 22.40
N ARG A 12 4.86 -15.88 23.02
CA ARG A 12 5.43 -14.59 23.43
C ARG A 12 5.87 -13.73 22.24
N LEU A 13 5.52 -14.13 21.02
CA LEU A 13 5.82 -13.46 19.76
C LEU A 13 4.52 -13.12 19.02
N LEU A 14 4.29 -11.83 18.79
CA LEU A 14 3.19 -11.33 17.98
C LEU A 14 3.74 -10.80 16.66
N HIS A 15 3.44 -11.48 15.56
CA HIS A 15 3.84 -11.08 14.22
C HIS A 15 2.62 -10.65 13.40
N GLN A 16 2.62 -9.42 12.88
CA GLN A 16 1.54 -8.81 12.12
C GLN A 16 2.03 -8.38 10.74
N ASN A 17 1.51 -9.01 9.68
CA ASN A 17 1.85 -8.65 8.31
C ASN A 17 1.09 -7.40 7.84
N VAL A 18 1.82 -6.46 7.25
CA VAL A 18 1.29 -5.22 6.68
C VAL A 18 1.40 -5.29 5.16
N LEU A 19 0.28 -5.54 4.48
CA LEU A 19 0.23 -5.56 3.01
C LEU A 19 0.51 -4.16 2.44
N GLY A 20 1.49 -4.09 1.55
CA GLY A 20 1.88 -2.87 0.86
C GLY A 20 1.04 -2.60 -0.37
N SER A 21 1.76 -2.42 -1.48
CA SER A 21 1.21 -2.15 -2.80
C SER A 21 0.69 -3.39 -3.52
N ARG A 22 0.98 -4.61 -3.05
CA ARG A 22 0.49 -5.88 -3.63
C ARG A 22 -0.97 -6.16 -3.27
N ARG A 23 -1.86 -5.22 -3.59
CA ARG A 23 -3.31 -5.32 -3.37
C ARG A 23 -4.01 -5.65 -4.65
N PHE A 24 -5.09 -6.41 -4.54
CA PHE A 24 -5.98 -6.68 -5.67
C PHE A 24 -6.39 -5.39 -6.41
N SER A 25 -6.78 -4.34 -5.67
CA SER A 25 -7.13 -3.04 -6.27
C SER A 25 -5.99 -2.43 -7.09
N ASN A 26 -4.73 -2.56 -6.64
CA ASN A 26 -3.59 -2.04 -7.38
C ASN A 26 -3.33 -2.86 -8.65
N TYR A 27 -3.42 -4.20 -8.58
CA TYR A 27 -3.33 -5.06 -9.76
C TYR A 27 -4.44 -4.75 -10.77
N TRP A 28 -5.67 -4.57 -10.28
CA TRP A 28 -6.83 -4.23 -11.11
C TRP A 28 -6.61 -2.92 -11.88
N TRP A 29 -6.23 -1.85 -11.18
CA TRP A 29 -5.97 -0.56 -11.80
C TRP A 29 -4.75 -0.59 -12.72
N ALA A 30 -3.65 -1.26 -12.34
CA ALA A 30 -2.48 -1.42 -13.20
C ALA A 30 -2.87 -2.11 -14.52
N THR A 31 -3.67 -3.16 -14.49
CA THR A 31 -4.17 -3.86 -15.68
C THR A 31 -5.04 -2.96 -16.55
N ILE A 32 -6.04 -2.27 -15.98
CA ILE A 32 -6.93 -1.37 -16.74
C ILE A 32 -6.13 -0.26 -17.43
N VAL A 33 -5.22 0.39 -16.70
CA VAL A 33 -4.39 1.47 -17.25
C VAL A 33 -3.47 0.94 -18.34
N THR A 34 -2.88 -0.25 -18.16
CA THR A 34 -2.02 -0.89 -19.18
C THR A 34 -2.79 -1.17 -20.47
N LEU A 35 -3.99 -1.74 -20.37
CA LEU A 35 -4.82 -2.07 -21.53
C LEU A 35 -5.27 -0.80 -22.27
N GLY A 36 -5.78 0.19 -21.53
CA GLY A 36 -6.23 1.45 -22.10
C GLY A 36 -5.09 2.22 -22.77
N ALA A 37 -3.96 2.38 -22.07
CA ALA A 37 -2.79 3.09 -22.59
C ALA A 37 -2.18 2.41 -23.82
N SER A 38 -2.10 1.08 -23.83
CA SER A 38 -1.63 0.33 -25.01
C SER A 38 -2.57 0.55 -26.19
N GLY A 39 -3.89 0.51 -25.97
CA GLY A 39 -4.88 0.78 -27.00
C GLY A 39 -4.75 2.18 -27.60
N PHE A 40 -4.59 3.21 -26.77
CA PHE A 40 -4.37 4.59 -27.22
C PHE A 40 -3.05 4.76 -27.99
N LEU A 41 -1.97 4.15 -27.53
CA LEU A 41 -0.68 4.22 -28.22
C LEU A 41 -0.75 3.52 -29.59
N LEU A 42 -1.33 2.32 -29.65
CA LEU A 42 -1.51 1.56 -30.89
C LEU A 42 -2.43 2.28 -31.88
N ALA A 43 -3.49 2.96 -31.40
CA ALA A 43 -4.36 3.79 -32.23
C ALA A 43 -3.59 4.97 -32.86
N GLY A 44 -2.79 5.68 -32.06
CA GLY A 44 -1.95 6.78 -32.56
C GLY A 44 -0.91 6.30 -33.58
N LEU A 45 -0.27 5.17 -33.31
CA LEU A 45 0.74 4.58 -34.21
C LEU A 45 0.12 4.07 -35.51
N SER A 46 -1.05 3.43 -35.44
CA SER A 46 -1.82 3.00 -36.62
C SER A 46 -2.25 4.18 -37.50
N SER A 47 -2.69 5.28 -36.89
CA SER A 47 -3.05 6.50 -37.63
C SER A 47 -1.87 7.11 -38.41
N TYR A 48 -0.65 7.00 -37.87
CA TYR A 48 0.58 7.43 -38.52
C TYR A 48 1.06 6.46 -39.62
N LEU A 49 1.12 5.16 -39.32
CA LEU A 49 1.65 4.14 -40.22
C LEU A 49 0.65 3.67 -41.29
N LYS A 50 -0.64 4.00 -41.12
CA LYS A 50 -1.76 3.49 -41.94
C LYS A 50 -1.87 1.96 -41.98
N VAL A 51 -1.37 1.30 -40.93
CA VAL A 51 -1.47 -0.15 -40.73
C VAL A 51 -2.35 -0.40 -39.51
N ASN A 52 -3.38 -1.24 -39.64
CA ASN A 52 -4.24 -1.54 -38.51
C ASN A 52 -3.54 -2.44 -37.48
N LEU A 53 -3.14 -1.84 -36.36
CA LEU A 53 -2.51 -2.51 -35.22
C LEU A 53 -3.52 -2.95 -34.14
N LEU A 54 -4.79 -2.55 -34.26
CA LEU A 54 -5.84 -2.91 -33.31
C LEU A 54 -6.66 -4.08 -33.83
N ILE A 55 -6.97 -5.01 -32.93
CA ILE A 55 -7.76 -6.22 -33.25
C ILE A 55 -9.26 -5.87 -33.41
N VAL A 56 -9.74 -4.84 -32.69
CA VAL A 56 -11.18 -4.56 -32.52
C VAL A 56 -11.63 -3.30 -33.26
N SER A 57 -10.73 -2.46 -33.75
CA SER A 57 -11.07 -1.17 -34.36
C SER A 57 -10.20 -0.88 -35.57
N ASP A 58 -10.64 0.01 -36.45
CA ASP A 58 -9.86 0.44 -37.62
C ASP A 58 -9.42 1.92 -37.52
N PRO A 59 -8.38 2.23 -36.72
CA PRO A 59 -7.84 3.58 -36.60
C PRO A 59 -7.07 4.06 -37.84
N THR A 60 -6.93 3.26 -38.91
CA THR A 60 -6.21 3.68 -40.12
C THR A 60 -6.89 4.86 -40.83
N GLN A 61 -8.21 4.96 -40.68
CA GLN A 61 -9.04 6.05 -41.21
C GLN A 61 -8.92 7.37 -40.43
N LEU A 62 -8.26 7.36 -39.26
CA LEU A 62 -8.08 8.56 -38.44
C LEU A 62 -7.04 9.50 -39.06
N VAL A 63 -7.35 10.80 -39.04
CA VAL A 63 -6.38 11.86 -39.36
C VAL A 63 -5.36 11.95 -38.23
N PHE A 64 -4.08 11.75 -38.57
CA PHE A 64 -3.00 11.69 -37.57
C PHE A 64 -2.91 12.97 -36.74
N VAL A 65 -3.01 14.14 -37.37
CA VAL A 65 -3.03 15.43 -36.68
C VAL A 65 -4.43 16.04 -36.76
N PRO A 66 -5.05 16.43 -35.63
CA PRO A 66 -4.54 16.37 -34.26
C PRO A 66 -4.83 15.06 -33.52
N GLN A 67 -5.77 14.26 -34.00
CA GLN A 67 -6.42 13.21 -33.20
C GLN A 67 -5.50 12.02 -32.89
N GLY A 68 -4.81 11.47 -33.89
CA GLY A 68 -3.86 10.37 -33.69
C GLY A 68 -2.67 10.75 -32.80
N LEU A 69 -2.16 11.96 -32.94
CA LEU A 69 -1.07 12.50 -32.13
C LEU A 69 -1.49 12.61 -30.65
N VAL A 70 -2.67 13.18 -30.38
CA VAL A 70 -3.19 13.31 -29.02
C VAL A 70 -3.43 11.93 -28.38
N MET A 71 -3.98 10.97 -29.14
CA MET A 71 -4.14 9.60 -28.67
C MET A 71 -2.77 8.94 -28.36
N GLY A 72 -1.77 9.15 -29.21
CA GLY A 72 -0.41 8.66 -28.98
C GLY A 72 0.22 9.25 -27.71
N LEU A 73 0.06 10.56 -27.47
CA LEU A 73 0.56 11.22 -26.25
C LEU A 73 -0.12 10.69 -24.99
N TYR A 74 -1.45 10.56 -25.00
CA TYR A 74 -2.19 9.96 -23.86
C TYR A 74 -1.81 8.50 -23.64
N GLY A 75 -1.60 7.73 -24.72
CA GLY A 75 -1.11 6.36 -24.64
C GLY A 75 0.29 6.28 -24.01
N ALA A 76 1.22 7.14 -24.43
CA ALA A 76 2.56 7.20 -23.88
C ALA A 76 2.55 7.58 -22.39
N ALA A 77 1.81 8.63 -22.01
CA ALA A 77 1.66 9.03 -20.61
C ALA A 77 1.00 7.93 -19.76
N GLY A 78 -0.03 7.26 -20.30
CA GLY A 78 -0.69 6.15 -19.66
C GLY A 78 0.23 4.93 -19.47
N LEU A 79 1.11 4.64 -20.42
CA LEU A 79 2.09 3.57 -20.30
C LEU A 79 3.15 3.89 -19.24
N LEU A 80 3.63 5.14 -19.18
CA LEU A 80 4.54 5.57 -18.09
C LEU A 80 3.87 5.38 -16.73
N LEU A 81 2.60 5.76 -16.61
CA LEU A 81 1.82 5.53 -15.39
C LEU A 81 1.65 4.04 -15.09
N ALA A 82 1.33 3.22 -16.09
CA ALA A 82 1.20 1.77 -15.94
C ALA A 82 2.53 1.14 -15.45
N THR A 83 3.66 1.50 -16.08
CA THR A 83 4.99 1.05 -15.67
C THR A 83 5.27 1.46 -14.23
N TYR A 84 4.95 2.69 -13.83
CA TYR A 84 5.08 3.12 -12.44
C TYR A 84 4.25 2.27 -11.47
N LEU A 85 2.98 1.99 -11.79
CA LEU A 85 2.11 1.15 -10.95
C LEU A 85 2.66 -0.28 -10.82
N TRP A 86 3.10 -0.88 -11.92
CA TRP A 86 3.72 -2.22 -11.92
C TRP A 86 5.03 -2.24 -11.12
N LEU A 87 5.88 -1.21 -11.22
CA LEU A 87 7.10 -1.09 -10.41
C LEU A 87 6.78 -0.99 -8.92
N VAL A 88 5.80 -0.16 -8.54
CA VAL A 88 5.38 -0.01 -7.15
C VAL A 88 4.85 -1.33 -6.58
N ILE A 89 4.09 -2.09 -7.37
CA ILE A 89 3.60 -3.44 -7.02
C ILE A 89 4.75 -4.44 -6.89
N LEU A 90 5.65 -4.48 -7.87
CA LEU A 90 6.79 -5.40 -7.92
C LEU A 90 7.71 -5.21 -6.71
N LEU A 91 7.97 -3.96 -6.34
CA LEU A 91 8.81 -3.58 -5.21
C LEU A 91 8.12 -3.71 -3.84
N ASP A 92 6.82 -4.02 -3.81
CA ASP A 92 5.96 -4.09 -2.62
C ASP A 92 6.06 -2.85 -1.70
N VAL A 93 6.09 -1.66 -2.31
CA VAL A 93 6.23 -0.40 -1.58
C VAL A 93 5.12 -0.24 -0.54
N GLY A 94 5.51 0.09 0.69
CA GLY A 94 4.65 0.20 1.87
C GLY A 94 4.34 -1.13 2.55
N GLY A 95 4.80 -2.26 2.01
CA GLY A 95 4.63 -3.59 2.60
C GLY A 95 5.63 -3.85 3.71
N GLY A 96 5.34 -4.79 4.60
CA GLY A 96 6.25 -5.16 5.68
C GLY A 96 5.54 -5.90 6.80
N TYR A 97 6.09 -5.81 8.01
CA TYR A 97 5.54 -6.50 9.18
C TYR A 97 5.84 -5.74 10.47
N ASN A 98 5.05 -6.01 11.51
CA ASN A 98 5.32 -5.62 12.89
C ASN A 98 5.58 -6.89 13.68
N GLU A 99 6.70 -6.96 14.37
CA GLU A 99 7.05 -8.06 15.25
C GLU A 99 7.25 -7.54 16.66
N PHE A 100 6.57 -8.15 17.62
CA PHE A 100 6.68 -7.84 19.03
C PHE A 100 7.05 -9.13 19.76
N ASN A 101 8.21 -9.14 20.41
CA ASN A 101 8.73 -10.33 21.09
C ASN A 101 8.94 -10.03 22.58
N GLN A 102 8.10 -10.63 23.43
CA GLN A 102 8.19 -10.53 24.89
C GLN A 102 9.34 -11.34 25.49
N GLU A 103 9.87 -12.37 24.81
CA GLU A 103 11.04 -13.12 25.31
C GLU A 103 12.31 -12.32 25.20
N THR A 104 12.51 -11.66 24.06
CA THR A 104 13.69 -10.82 23.81
C THR A 104 13.50 -9.39 24.29
N GLY A 105 12.26 -8.99 24.62
CA GLY A 105 11.93 -7.62 25.02
C GLY A 105 12.01 -6.60 23.88
N THR A 106 11.96 -7.04 22.62
CA THR A 106 12.20 -6.21 21.44
C THR A 106 10.96 -6.05 20.55
N ILE A 107 10.88 -4.90 19.91
CA ILE A 107 9.89 -4.52 18.91
C ILE A 107 10.64 -4.20 17.63
N LYS A 108 10.22 -4.84 16.53
CA LYS A 108 10.75 -4.61 15.20
C LYS A 108 9.63 -4.25 14.25
N ILE A 109 9.68 -3.04 13.70
CA ILE A 109 8.74 -2.57 12.69
C ILE A 109 9.50 -2.42 11.38
N PHE A 110 9.16 -3.26 10.41
CA PHE A 110 9.79 -3.27 9.11
C PHE A 110 8.82 -2.80 8.03
N ARG A 111 9.28 -1.93 7.13
CA ARG A 111 8.56 -1.48 5.93
C ARG A 111 9.49 -1.38 4.72
N TRP A 112 8.97 -1.75 3.56
CA TRP A 112 9.55 -1.48 2.26
C TRP A 112 9.22 -0.05 1.83
N GLY A 113 10.25 0.78 1.70
CA GLY A 113 10.17 2.12 1.12
C GLY A 113 10.28 2.12 -0.40
N PHE A 114 10.34 3.33 -0.96
CA PHE A 114 10.64 3.53 -2.39
C PHE A 114 12.06 3.04 -2.74
N PRO A 115 12.30 2.69 -4.02
CA PRO A 115 13.63 2.31 -4.47
C PRO A 115 14.64 3.43 -4.18
N GLY A 116 15.80 3.06 -3.62
CA GLY A 116 16.84 4.01 -3.22
C GLY A 116 17.67 3.50 -2.04
N LYS A 117 18.51 4.38 -1.48
CA LYS A 117 19.43 4.06 -0.37
C LYS A 117 18.69 3.60 0.90
N ASN A 118 17.49 4.12 1.15
CA ASN A 118 16.67 3.81 2.33
C ASN A 118 15.45 2.95 1.99
N ARG A 119 15.63 1.94 1.12
CA ARG A 119 14.55 1.05 0.71
C ARG A 119 14.01 0.21 1.87
N ARG A 120 14.86 -0.17 2.83
CA ARG A 120 14.45 -0.91 4.03
C ARG A 120 14.33 0.09 5.18
N ILE A 121 13.11 0.28 5.66
CA ILE A 121 12.81 1.12 6.82
C ILE A 121 12.58 0.17 7.98
N GLU A 122 13.54 0.08 8.88
CA GLU A 122 13.49 -0.77 10.06
C GLU A 122 13.55 0.12 11.29
N ILE A 123 12.61 -0.10 12.20
CA ILE A 123 12.56 0.59 13.48
C ILE A 123 12.59 -0.47 14.57
N ASP A 124 13.73 -0.54 15.24
CA ASP A 124 13.91 -1.36 16.43
C ASP A 124 13.73 -0.51 17.69
N SER A 125 13.05 -1.06 18.69
CA SER A 125 12.84 -0.45 20.00
C SER A 125 12.62 -1.53 21.06
N ARG A 126 12.78 -1.18 22.34
CA ARG A 126 12.47 -2.10 23.44
C ARG A 126 11.00 -2.00 23.81
N ILE A 127 10.43 -3.09 24.30
CA ILE A 127 9.05 -3.11 24.82
C ILE A 127 8.91 -2.15 26.00
N GLU A 128 9.92 -2.05 26.86
CA GLU A 128 9.97 -1.14 28.02
C GLU A 128 9.84 0.35 27.64
N ASP A 129 10.24 0.71 26.42
CA ASP A 129 10.17 2.08 25.93
C ASP A 129 8.78 2.42 25.37
N VAL A 130 7.86 1.45 25.25
CA VAL A 130 6.48 1.68 24.81
C VAL A 130 5.68 2.33 25.93
N GLN A 131 5.02 3.44 25.61
CA GLN A 131 4.18 4.18 26.55
C GLN A 131 2.71 3.78 26.44
N SER A 132 2.20 3.74 25.20
CA SER A 132 0.80 3.47 24.93
C SER A 132 0.59 2.99 23.49
N VAL A 133 -0.52 2.29 23.28
CA VAL A 133 -1.06 2.05 21.94
C VAL A 133 -2.10 3.14 21.69
N ARG A 134 -1.89 3.97 20.67
CA ARG A 134 -2.78 5.09 20.36
C ARG A 134 -3.70 4.76 19.19
N ILE A 135 -5.00 4.91 19.39
CA ILE A 135 -6.02 4.87 18.33
C ILE A 135 -6.24 6.30 17.84
N ALA A 136 -6.17 6.49 16.52
CA ALA A 136 -6.57 7.73 15.87
C ALA A 136 -7.77 7.49 14.97
N VAL A 137 -8.89 8.11 15.31
CA VAL A 137 -10.13 8.11 14.53
C VAL A 137 -10.38 9.54 14.05
N LYS A 138 -10.50 9.71 12.74
CA LYS A 138 -10.97 10.93 12.11
C LYS A 138 -12.15 10.56 11.22
N GLU A 139 -13.29 11.17 11.48
CA GLU A 139 -14.48 11.03 10.65
C GLU A 139 -14.62 12.21 9.68
N GLY A 140 -15.40 12.05 8.61
CA GLY A 140 -15.65 13.05 7.57
C GLY A 140 -15.31 12.57 6.16
N LEU A 141 -15.05 13.51 5.24
CA LEU A 141 -14.80 13.23 3.81
C LEU A 141 -13.56 12.36 3.55
N ASN A 142 -12.59 12.36 4.47
CA ASN A 142 -11.41 11.50 4.42
C ASN A 142 -11.24 10.77 5.76
N PRO A 143 -12.01 9.67 5.96
CA PRO A 143 -12.00 8.96 7.22
C PRO A 143 -10.63 8.30 7.43
N ARG A 144 -10.04 8.49 8.61
CA ARG A 144 -8.76 7.90 8.98
C ARG A 144 -8.94 7.11 10.26
N ARG A 145 -8.72 5.81 10.19
CA ARG A 145 -8.74 4.89 11.34
C ARG A 145 -7.41 4.17 11.37
N ALA A 146 -6.56 4.52 12.31
CA ALA A 146 -5.19 4.03 12.36
C ALA A 146 -4.73 3.77 13.80
N LEU A 147 -3.93 2.71 13.97
CA LEU A 147 -3.22 2.43 15.21
C LEU A 147 -1.82 2.99 15.13
N TYR A 148 -1.39 3.60 16.22
CA TYR A 148 -0.06 4.15 16.42
C TYR A 148 0.57 3.52 17.65
N LEU A 149 1.88 3.31 17.60
CA LEU A 149 2.68 2.93 18.75
C LEU A 149 3.41 4.16 19.26
N ARG A 150 3.18 4.51 20.53
CA ARG A 150 3.88 5.61 21.18
C ARG A 150 5.07 5.06 21.94
N ILE A 151 6.26 5.47 21.52
CA ILE A 151 7.53 5.05 22.12
C ILE A 151 8.21 6.28 22.71
N LYS A 152 8.78 6.13 23.91
CA LYS A 152 9.53 7.17 24.62
C LYS A 152 10.62 7.76 23.72
N GLY A 153 10.64 9.08 23.57
CA GLY A 153 11.65 9.79 22.79
C GLY A 153 11.52 9.65 21.26
N ARG A 154 10.44 9.05 20.74
CA ARG A 154 10.16 8.95 19.30
C ARG A 154 8.79 9.55 18.95
N ARG A 155 8.58 9.81 17.67
CA ARG A 155 7.25 10.14 17.12
C ARG A 155 6.38 8.88 17.07
N ASP A 156 5.07 9.08 17.16
CA ASP A 156 4.06 8.03 17.02
C ASP A 156 4.25 7.24 15.72
N ILE A 157 4.49 5.92 15.84
CA ILE A 157 4.79 5.05 14.70
C ILE A 157 3.48 4.41 14.22
N PRO A 158 3.04 4.62 12.97
CA PRO A 158 1.84 4.00 12.46
C PRO A 158 2.04 2.49 12.30
N LEU A 159 1.20 1.71 12.98
CA LEU A 159 1.20 0.24 12.92
C LEU A 159 0.27 -0.27 11.83
N THR A 160 -0.83 0.43 11.58
CA THR A 160 -1.83 0.09 10.57
C THR A 160 -1.41 0.50 9.17
N ARG A 161 -1.96 -0.24 8.21
CA ARG A 161 -1.77 -0.03 6.78
C ARG A 161 -2.35 1.31 6.29
N VAL A 162 -1.71 1.91 5.28
CA VAL A 162 -2.28 3.03 4.51
C VAL A 162 -3.34 2.49 3.53
N GLY A 163 -4.60 2.88 3.61
CA GLY A 163 -5.64 2.39 2.70
C GLY A 163 -7.04 2.48 3.27
N GLN A 164 -7.88 1.51 2.92
CA GLN A 164 -9.23 1.41 3.46
C GLN A 164 -9.17 1.34 5.00
N PRO A 165 -9.85 2.26 5.70
CA PRO A 165 -9.86 2.25 7.15
C PRO A 165 -10.50 0.96 7.65
N LEU A 166 -9.89 0.36 8.69
CA LEU A 166 -10.48 -0.76 9.42
C LEU A 166 -11.85 -0.37 9.95
N SER A 167 -12.72 -1.35 10.18
CA SER A 167 -13.93 -1.08 10.96
C SER A 167 -13.53 -0.60 12.36
N LEU A 168 -14.37 0.22 13.00
CA LEU A 168 -14.07 0.74 14.34
C LEU A 168 -13.86 -0.41 15.34
N THR A 169 -14.73 -1.42 15.25
CA THR A 169 -14.67 -2.62 16.09
C THR A 169 -13.38 -3.42 15.88
N GLU A 170 -12.92 -3.62 14.64
CA GLU A 170 -11.65 -4.31 14.38
C GLU A 170 -10.46 -3.50 14.90
N LEU A 171 -10.48 -2.17 14.71
CA LEU A 171 -9.42 -1.28 15.18
C LEU A 171 -9.30 -1.31 16.71
N GLU A 172 -10.42 -1.25 17.42
CA GLU A 172 -10.48 -1.35 18.88
C GLU A 172 -10.03 -2.73 19.35
N THR A 173 -10.47 -3.80 18.68
CA THR A 173 -10.09 -5.18 19.02
C THR A 173 -8.60 -5.41 18.83
N GLU A 174 -8.04 -5.00 17.69
CA GLU A 174 -6.60 -5.11 17.42
C GLU A 174 -5.78 -4.23 18.38
N GLY A 175 -6.25 -3.01 18.64
CA GLY A 175 -5.61 -2.08 19.58
C GLY A 175 -5.59 -2.61 21.01
N ALA A 176 -6.73 -3.06 21.52
CA ALA A 176 -6.85 -3.63 22.86
C ALA A 176 -6.02 -4.92 23.02
N LYS A 177 -6.00 -5.77 21.98
CA LYS A 177 -5.16 -6.97 21.96
C LYS A 177 -3.68 -6.62 22.03
N LEU A 178 -3.24 -5.61 21.28
CA LEU A 178 -1.85 -5.17 21.29
C LEU A 178 -1.47 -4.51 22.62
N ALA A 179 -2.31 -3.64 23.17
CA ALA A 179 -2.11 -3.02 24.47
C ALA A 179 -1.99 -4.08 25.59
N ARG A 180 -2.89 -5.08 25.59
CA ARG A 180 -2.84 -6.21 26.52
C ARG A 180 -1.57 -7.05 26.35
N PHE A 181 -1.13 -7.27 25.12
CA PHE A 181 0.13 -7.97 24.84
C PHE A 181 1.34 -7.16 25.33
N LEU A 182 1.35 -5.84 25.16
CA LEU A 182 2.49 -5.02 25.59
C LEU A 182 2.44 -4.64 27.08
N GLY A 183 1.31 -4.86 27.76
CA GLY A 183 1.12 -4.45 29.16
C GLY A 183 0.98 -2.93 29.33
N VAL A 184 0.56 -2.21 28.29
CA VAL A 184 0.44 -0.74 28.27
C VAL A 184 -1.01 -0.30 28.11
N SER A 185 -1.29 0.98 28.38
CA SER A 185 -2.62 1.55 28.17
C SER A 185 -2.95 1.73 26.69
N LEU A 186 -4.24 1.56 26.37
CA LEU A 186 -4.82 1.97 25.10
C LEU A 186 -5.27 3.43 25.22
N GLU A 187 -4.68 4.33 24.45
CA GLU A 187 -5.05 5.75 24.38
C GLU A 187 -5.85 6.02 23.11
N GLY A 188 -6.96 6.74 23.20
CA GLY A 188 -7.67 7.18 22.01
C GLY A 188 -9.15 7.42 22.24
N LEU A 189 -9.53 8.69 22.09
CA LEU A 189 -10.81 9.23 21.61
C LEU A 189 -10.47 10.58 20.98
#